data_AF-A0A3M5R425-F1
#
_entry.id   AF-A0A3M5R425-F1
#
_cell.length_a   1.000
_cell.length_b   1.000
_cell.length_c   1.000
_cell.angle_alpha   90.00
_cell.angle_beta   90.00
_cell.angle_gamma   90.00
#
_symmetry.space_group_name_H-M   'P 1'
#
loop_
_entity.id
_entity.type
_entity.pdbx_description
1 polymer ?
#
loop_
_entity_poly.entity_id
_entity_poly.type
_entity_poly.pdbx_seq_one_letter_code
_entity_poly.pdbx_strand_id
1 'polypeptide(L)'
;MSMAQTHYVAREPDASGFIDYPAVEHAVWNTLITRQMKIIEGRACQEYLDGIEQLALPHDRIPQLGDINKVLGATTGWQVERVPALIPFQTFFELLASKRFPVATFIRTEQELDYLQEPDIFHEIFGHCPLLTNPWFAEFTHTYGKLGLSANKEQRVYLARPYWMTIEFGLVDTPHGRRIYGGGILSSPREAVYSLSSAPEHQPFDPLEAMRTPYRIDILQPLYFVLPDLKRLFDLAGEDIMAMVEHGMQMGLHAPKFPPKTKSHAA
;
A
#
# COMPACT_ATOMS: atom_id res chain seq x y z
N MET A 1 20.61 1.15 7.01
CA MET A 1 20.37 1.92 5.78
C MET A 1 20.27 3.37 6.19
N SER A 2 21.05 4.26 5.56
CA SER A 2 20.88 5.70 5.70
C SER A 2 19.41 6.03 5.38
N MET A 3 18.67 6.67 6.29
CA MET A 3 17.38 7.26 5.91
C MET A 3 17.71 8.34 4.88
N ALA A 4 17.22 8.17 3.65
CA ALA A 4 17.27 9.26 2.67
C ALA A 4 16.64 10.49 3.32
N GLN A 5 17.33 11.63 3.28
CA GLN A 5 16.74 12.89 3.71
C GLN A 5 15.63 13.23 2.72
N THR A 6 14.39 13.14 3.18
CA THR A 6 13.26 13.68 2.43
C THR A 6 13.33 15.21 2.43
N HIS A 7 13.02 15.83 1.29
CA HIS A 7 12.83 17.28 1.21
C HIS A 7 11.40 17.68 1.56
N TYR A 8 10.51 16.71 1.74
CA TYR A 8 9.12 16.91 2.09
C TYR A 8 8.94 17.13 3.58
N VAL A 9 8.09 18.08 3.92
CA VAL A 9 7.67 18.35 5.29
C VAL A 9 6.18 18.07 5.39
N ALA A 10 5.83 17.03 6.15
CA ALA A 10 4.44 16.68 6.42
C ALA A 10 3.73 17.85 7.12
N ARG A 11 2.59 18.29 6.57
CA ARG A 11 1.79 19.39 7.11
C ARG A 11 1.29 19.05 8.51
N GLU A 12 1.37 20.01 9.43
CA GLU A 12 0.83 19.85 10.79
C GLU A 12 -0.62 20.34 10.83
N PRO A 13 -1.52 19.63 11.53
CA PRO A 13 -2.86 20.13 11.78
C PRO A 13 -2.86 21.27 12.79
N ASP A 14 -3.87 22.13 12.73
CA ASP A 14 -4.17 23.10 13.77
C ASP A 14 -4.83 22.43 15.00
N ALA A 15 -5.21 23.25 16.00
CA ALA A 15 -5.83 22.77 17.23
C ALA A 15 -7.18 22.04 17.02
N SER A 16 -7.82 22.21 15.87
CA SER A 16 -9.06 21.53 15.49
C SER A 16 -8.84 20.25 14.69
N GLY A 17 -7.59 19.93 14.35
CA GLY A 17 -7.24 18.82 13.47
C GLY A 17 -7.26 19.18 11.98
N PHE A 18 -7.50 20.45 11.62
CA PHE A 18 -7.54 20.90 10.24
C PHE A 18 -6.13 21.11 9.69
N ILE A 19 -5.87 20.59 8.49
CA ILE A 19 -4.60 20.76 7.80
C ILE A 19 -4.79 21.74 6.65
N ASP A 20 -4.08 22.86 6.71
CA ASP A 20 -4.06 23.86 5.64
C ASP A 20 -3.08 23.45 4.54
N TYR A 21 -3.63 23.12 3.38
CA TYR A 21 -2.87 22.79 2.18
C TYR A 21 -2.95 23.96 1.20
N PRO A 22 -1.82 24.45 0.66
CA PRO A 22 -1.84 25.53 -0.33
C PRO A 22 -2.50 25.08 -1.64
N ALA A 23 -3.02 26.03 -2.40
CA ALA A 23 -3.75 25.76 -3.65
C ALA A 23 -2.97 24.90 -4.67
N VAL A 24 -1.64 25.02 -4.71
CA VAL A 24 -0.78 24.19 -5.58
C VAL A 24 -0.83 22.71 -5.20
N GLU A 25 -0.90 22.38 -3.92
CA GLU A 25 -0.99 20.98 -3.45
C GLU A 25 -2.37 20.38 -3.74
N HIS A 26 -3.43 21.18 -3.61
CA HIS A 26 -4.77 20.81 -4.09
C HIS A 26 -4.82 20.58 -5.61
N ALA A 27 -4.12 21.40 -6.40
CA ALA A 27 -4.03 21.21 -7.85
C ALA A 27 -3.29 19.92 -8.25
N VAL A 28 -2.22 19.57 -7.53
CA VAL A 28 -1.53 18.28 -7.71
C VAL A 28 -2.47 17.12 -7.39
N TRP A 29 -3.18 17.17 -6.25
CA TRP A 29 -4.18 16.15 -5.91
C TRP A 29 -5.22 15.98 -7.01
N ASN A 30 -5.80 17.09 -7.49
CA ASN A 30 -6.80 17.07 -8.55
C ASN A 30 -6.28 16.41 -9.83
N THR A 31 -5.04 16.71 -10.21
CA THR A 31 -4.39 16.11 -11.37
C THR A 31 -4.23 14.59 -11.19
N LEU A 32 -3.75 14.17 -10.01
CA LEU A 32 -3.52 12.76 -9.68
C LEU A 32 -4.82 11.97 -9.67
N ILE A 33 -5.83 12.40 -8.90
CA ILE A 33 -7.10 11.68 -8.78
C ILE A 33 -7.87 11.63 -10.10
N THR A 34 -7.92 12.74 -10.85
CA THR A 34 -8.61 12.80 -12.15
C THR A 34 -7.99 11.86 -13.17
N ARG A 35 -6.66 11.81 -13.22
CA ARG A 35 -5.92 10.89 -14.10
C ARG A 35 -6.12 9.45 -13.65
N GLN A 36 -5.95 9.18 -12.37
CA GLN A 36 -5.90 7.82 -11.85
C GLN A 36 -7.27 7.14 -11.92
N MET A 37 -8.37 7.85 -11.63
CA MET A 37 -9.73 7.30 -11.78
C MET A 37 -10.02 6.75 -13.18
N LYS A 38 -9.54 7.42 -14.23
CA LYS A 38 -9.66 6.94 -15.63
C LYS A 38 -8.79 5.71 -15.89
N ILE A 39 -7.61 5.64 -15.26
CA ILE A 39 -6.68 4.52 -15.45
C ILE A 39 -7.19 3.27 -14.74
N ILE A 40 -7.72 3.40 -13.54
CA ILE A 40 -8.16 2.23 -12.76
C ILE A 40 -9.54 1.71 -13.21
N GLU A 41 -10.27 2.46 -14.03
CA GLU A 41 -11.53 2.02 -14.64
C GLU A 41 -11.33 0.70 -15.39
N GLY A 42 -12.12 -0.31 -15.02
CA GLY A 42 -11.99 -1.68 -15.54
C GLY A 42 -10.77 -2.47 -15.07
N ARG A 43 -9.91 -1.90 -14.22
CA ARG A 43 -8.69 -2.54 -13.70
C ARG A 43 -8.72 -2.80 -12.20
N ALA A 44 -9.29 -1.90 -11.40
CA ALA A 44 -9.45 -2.11 -9.96
C ALA A 44 -10.51 -3.19 -9.65
N CYS A 45 -10.36 -3.88 -8.51
CA CYS A 45 -11.38 -4.80 -8.02
C CYS A 45 -12.62 -4.04 -7.52
N GLN A 46 -13.76 -4.74 -7.44
CA GLN A 46 -15.03 -4.11 -7.06
C GLN A 46 -14.98 -3.56 -5.63
N GLU A 47 -14.35 -4.29 -4.71
CA GLU A 47 -14.24 -3.88 -3.30
C GLU A 47 -13.48 -2.56 -3.12
N TYR A 48 -12.50 -2.30 -3.99
CA TYR A 48 -11.82 -1.00 -4.02
C TYR A 48 -12.75 0.12 -4.52
N LEU A 49 -13.50 -0.14 -5.59
CA LEU A 49 -14.44 0.84 -6.17
C LEU A 49 -15.58 1.18 -5.20
N ASP A 50 -16.11 0.18 -4.49
CA ASP A 50 -17.09 0.36 -3.42
C ASP A 50 -16.51 1.23 -2.29
N GLY A 51 -15.21 1.05 -1.97
CA GLY A 51 -14.50 1.88 -1.01
C GLY A 51 -14.33 3.33 -1.47
N ILE A 52 -14.05 3.55 -2.76
CA ILE A 52 -13.98 4.90 -3.35
C ILE A 52 -15.33 5.61 -3.24
N GLU A 53 -16.43 4.91 -3.54
CA GLU A 53 -17.78 5.47 -3.40
C GLU A 53 -18.10 5.82 -1.95
N GLN A 54 -17.79 4.94 -1.00
CA GLN A 54 -18.01 5.17 0.44
C GLN A 54 -17.19 6.34 0.98
N LEU A 55 -15.91 6.44 0.60
CA LEU A 55 -15.04 7.53 1.04
C LEU A 55 -15.40 8.87 0.41
N ALA A 56 -16.07 8.85 -0.75
CA ALA A 56 -16.49 10.04 -1.49
C ALA A 56 -15.38 11.10 -1.59
N LEU A 57 -14.18 10.65 -1.98
CA LEU A 57 -12.98 11.48 -1.98
C LEU A 57 -13.20 12.75 -2.84
N PRO A 58 -12.86 13.94 -2.33
CA PRO A 58 -12.96 15.15 -3.13
C PRO A 58 -11.98 15.10 -4.29
N HIS A 59 -12.44 15.52 -5.47
CA HIS A 59 -11.58 15.59 -6.66
C HIS A 59 -10.78 16.90 -6.71
N ASP A 60 -11.27 17.98 -6.11
CA ASP A 60 -10.77 19.34 -6.26
C ASP A 60 -9.81 19.79 -5.14
N ARG A 61 -9.67 18.99 -4.07
CA ARG A 61 -8.83 19.29 -2.91
C ARG A 61 -8.37 18.01 -2.22
N ILE A 62 -7.32 18.13 -1.43
CA ILE A 62 -6.85 17.04 -0.55
C ILE A 62 -7.88 16.85 0.58
N PRO A 63 -8.32 15.61 0.87
CA PRO A 63 -9.27 15.35 1.95
C PRO A 63 -8.66 15.59 3.33
N GLN A 64 -9.49 16.01 4.27
CA GLN A 64 -9.11 16.07 5.69
C GLN A 64 -9.17 14.68 6.31
N LEU A 65 -8.19 14.35 7.15
CA LEU A 65 -8.10 13.02 7.79
C LEU A 65 -9.35 12.68 8.63
N GLY A 66 -9.94 13.69 9.28
CA GLY A 66 -11.17 13.53 10.06
C GLY A 66 -12.37 13.05 9.24
N ASP A 67 -12.47 13.43 7.96
CA ASP A 67 -13.56 12.98 7.09
C ASP A 67 -13.37 11.52 6.68
N ILE A 68 -12.13 11.11 6.39
CA ILE A 68 -11.77 9.71 6.16
C ILE A 68 -12.06 8.86 7.40
N ASN A 69 -11.72 9.36 8.59
CA ASN A 69 -11.93 8.66 9.87
C ASN A 69 -13.40 8.41 10.20
N LYS A 70 -14.31 9.31 9.81
CA LYS A 70 -15.76 9.09 9.99
C LYS A 70 -16.22 7.83 9.24
N VAL A 71 -15.76 7.66 8.00
CA VAL A 71 -16.13 6.51 7.17
C VAL A 71 -15.46 5.24 7.66
N LEU A 72 -14.12 5.25 7.79
CA LEU A 72 -13.36 4.06 8.23
C LEU A 72 -13.79 3.57 9.63
N GLY A 73 -14.09 4.51 10.53
CA GLY A 73 -14.57 4.21 11.87
C GLY A 73 -15.94 3.51 11.85
N ALA A 74 -16.83 3.93 10.94
CA ALA A 74 -18.16 3.34 10.78
C ALA A 74 -18.14 1.98 10.07
N THR A 75 -17.20 1.75 9.15
CA THR A 75 -17.14 0.51 8.35
C THR A 75 -16.39 -0.62 9.06
N THR A 76 -15.19 -0.35 9.57
CA THR A 76 -14.26 -1.39 10.05
C THR A 76 -13.59 -1.06 11.39
N GLY A 77 -13.91 0.11 11.95
CA GLY A 77 -13.29 0.65 13.16
C GLY A 77 -11.85 1.09 12.95
N TRP A 78 -11.44 1.27 11.69
CA TRP A 78 -10.14 1.83 11.34
C TRP A 78 -10.17 3.36 11.36
N GLN A 79 -9.00 3.96 11.43
CA GLN A 79 -8.79 5.38 11.21
C GLN A 79 -7.42 5.58 10.56
N VAL A 80 -7.22 6.71 9.92
CA VAL A 80 -5.91 7.24 9.54
C VAL A 80 -5.33 8.07 10.67
N GLU A 81 -4.01 7.99 10.84
CA GLU A 81 -3.23 8.74 11.82
C GLU A 81 -2.15 9.53 11.07
N ARG A 82 -2.06 10.83 11.35
CA ARG A 82 -1.02 11.67 10.77
C ARG A 82 0.35 11.22 11.24
N VAL A 83 1.30 11.09 10.31
CA VAL A 83 2.71 10.82 10.62
C VAL A 83 3.63 11.80 9.89
N PRO A 84 4.88 12.00 10.37
CA PRO A 84 5.92 12.63 9.56
C PRO A 84 6.21 11.80 8.29
N ALA A 85 6.97 12.35 7.35
CA ALA A 85 7.30 11.70 6.08
C ALA A 85 7.93 10.30 6.24
N LEU A 86 8.66 10.06 7.34
CA LEU A 86 9.25 8.76 7.66
C LEU A 86 9.03 8.43 9.13
N ILE A 87 8.62 7.20 9.41
CA ILE A 87 8.48 6.66 10.77
C ILE A 87 9.30 5.37 10.96
N PRO A 88 9.75 5.07 12.19
CA PRO A 88 10.34 3.78 12.50
C PRO A 88 9.35 2.63 12.29
N PHE A 89 9.85 1.44 11.90
CA PHE A 89 9.02 0.24 11.76
C PHE A 89 8.22 -0.11 13.02
N GLN A 90 8.79 0.12 14.19
CA GLN A 90 8.10 -0.11 15.46
C GLN A 90 6.81 0.71 15.52
N THR A 91 6.87 2.01 15.24
CA THR A 91 5.73 2.92 15.21
C THR A 91 4.72 2.50 14.14
N PHE A 92 5.19 2.11 12.94
CA PHE A 92 4.31 1.62 11.88
C PHE A 92 3.46 0.43 12.35
N PHE A 93 4.09 -0.59 12.94
CA PHE A 93 3.36 -1.76 13.45
C PHE A 93 2.44 -1.43 14.63
N GLU A 94 2.83 -0.50 15.52
CA GLU A 94 1.99 -0.05 16.65
C GLU A 94 0.70 0.60 16.17
N LEU A 95 0.79 1.40 15.11
CA LEU A 95 -0.35 2.03 14.47
C LEU A 95 -1.28 0.98 13.85
N LEU A 96 -0.77 0.10 12.99
CA LEU A 96 -1.59 -0.93 12.33
C LEU A 96 -2.24 -1.90 13.34
N ALA A 97 -1.52 -2.32 14.37
CA ALA A 97 -2.05 -3.16 15.44
C ALA A 97 -3.15 -2.47 16.26
N SER A 98 -3.21 -1.13 16.21
CA SER A 98 -4.25 -0.31 16.84
C SER A 98 -5.34 0.13 15.85
N LYS A 99 -5.42 -0.49 14.67
CA LYS A 99 -6.31 -0.08 13.55
C LYS A 99 -6.14 1.38 13.14
N ARG A 100 -4.89 1.87 13.16
CA ARG A 100 -4.49 3.20 12.70
C ARG A 100 -3.58 3.08 11.49
N PHE A 101 -4.02 3.58 10.35
CA PHE A 101 -3.22 3.58 9.14
C PHE A 101 -2.39 4.87 9.05
N PRO A 102 -1.05 4.79 9.00
CA PRO A 102 -0.20 5.98 8.98
C PRO A 102 -0.36 6.73 7.65
N VAL A 103 -0.55 8.05 7.72
CA VAL A 103 -0.63 8.92 6.54
C VAL A 103 0.36 10.07 6.69
N ALA A 104 1.35 10.11 5.79
CA ALA A 104 2.25 11.25 5.68
C ALA A 104 1.50 12.42 5.02
N THR A 105 1.35 13.53 5.74
CA THR A 105 0.52 14.67 5.34
C THR A 105 1.22 15.65 4.39
N PHE A 106 1.98 15.12 3.43
CA PHE A 106 2.54 15.89 2.31
C PHE A 106 2.05 15.29 1.00
N ILE A 107 2.10 16.06 -0.09
CA ILE A 107 1.85 15.57 -1.44
C ILE A 107 3.08 15.81 -2.31
N ARG A 108 3.32 14.93 -3.28
CA ARG A 108 4.42 15.07 -4.25
C ARG A 108 4.35 16.37 -5.04
N THR A 109 5.45 16.78 -5.64
CA THR A 109 5.48 17.96 -6.51
C THR A 109 4.93 17.68 -7.91
N GLU A 110 4.64 18.73 -8.68
CA GLU A 110 4.27 18.61 -10.10
C GLU A 110 5.34 17.90 -10.95
N GLN A 111 6.62 18.04 -10.58
CA GLN A 111 7.74 17.41 -11.29
C GLN A 111 7.83 15.89 -11.02
N GLU A 112 7.20 15.42 -9.94
CA GLU A 112 7.23 14.03 -9.46
C GLU A 112 5.86 13.33 -9.64
N LEU A 113 4.95 13.91 -10.44
CA LEU A 113 3.62 13.35 -10.70
C LEU A 113 3.63 11.88 -11.14
N ASP A 114 4.66 11.47 -11.89
CA ASP A 114 4.74 10.13 -12.46
C ASP A 114 5.43 9.12 -11.55
N TYR A 115 6.28 9.58 -10.62
CA TYR A 115 6.98 8.72 -9.69
C TYR A 115 7.57 9.52 -8.52
N LEU A 116 7.25 9.07 -7.31
CA LEU A 116 7.91 9.46 -6.08
C LEU A 116 8.23 8.17 -5.31
N GLN A 117 9.44 8.07 -4.77
CA GLN A 117 9.85 6.89 -4.00
C GLN A 117 9.20 6.85 -2.61
N GLU A 118 8.96 8.03 -2.03
CA GLU A 118 8.34 8.17 -0.71
C GLU A 118 6.80 8.10 -0.84
N PRO A 119 6.10 7.39 0.06
CA PRO A 119 4.65 7.40 0.05
C PRO A 119 4.14 8.76 0.53
N ASP A 120 3.34 9.41 -0.31
CA ASP A 120 2.69 10.69 -0.03
C ASP A 120 1.20 10.48 0.30
N ILE A 121 0.50 11.55 0.68
CA ILE A 121 -0.92 11.46 1.06
C ILE A 121 -1.80 10.88 -0.05
N PHE A 122 -1.44 11.06 -1.32
CA PHE A 122 -2.18 10.46 -2.43
C PHE A 122 -2.02 8.95 -2.44
N HIS A 123 -0.79 8.43 -2.31
CA HIS A 123 -0.57 6.99 -2.20
C HIS A 123 -1.37 6.37 -1.05
N GLU A 124 -1.35 6.98 0.13
CA GLU A 124 -2.00 6.43 1.31
C GLU A 124 -3.54 6.50 1.24
N ILE A 125 -4.08 7.69 0.91
CA ILE A 125 -5.52 7.91 0.92
C ILE A 125 -6.19 7.31 -0.32
N PHE A 126 -5.62 7.50 -1.51
CA PHE A 126 -6.22 6.96 -2.74
C PHE A 126 -5.88 5.48 -2.92
N GLY A 127 -4.64 5.07 -2.64
CA GLY A 127 -4.19 3.70 -2.88
C GLY A 127 -4.74 2.70 -1.86
N HIS A 128 -4.71 3.03 -0.57
CA HIS A 128 -4.96 2.04 0.50
C HIS A 128 -6.30 2.22 1.23
N CYS A 129 -6.70 3.45 1.54
CA CYS A 129 -7.88 3.69 2.37
C CYS A 129 -9.20 3.13 1.82
N PRO A 130 -9.48 3.08 0.49
CA PRO A 130 -10.71 2.48 -0.01
C PRO A 130 -10.88 1.03 0.43
N LEU A 131 -9.81 0.23 0.40
CA LEU A 131 -9.86 -1.18 0.82
C LEU A 131 -9.89 -1.35 2.34
N LEU A 132 -9.50 -0.34 3.13
CA LEU A 132 -9.72 -0.37 4.58
C LEU A 132 -11.20 -0.28 4.97
N THR A 133 -12.09 0.08 4.04
CA THR A 133 -13.55 -0.05 4.24
C THR A 133 -14.03 -1.52 4.16
N ASN A 134 -13.24 -2.41 3.56
CA ASN A 134 -13.55 -3.82 3.41
C ASN A 134 -13.08 -4.62 4.65
N PRO A 135 -13.95 -5.42 5.31
CA PRO A 135 -13.60 -6.10 6.55
C PRO A 135 -12.53 -7.19 6.38
N TRP A 136 -12.42 -7.83 5.21
CA TRP A 136 -11.42 -8.87 4.96
C TRP A 136 -10.02 -8.28 4.86
N PHE A 137 -9.87 -7.22 4.07
CA PHE A 137 -8.62 -6.50 3.92
C PHE A 137 -8.22 -5.83 5.25
N ALA A 138 -9.18 -5.18 5.91
CA ALA A 138 -8.97 -4.52 7.20
C ALA A 138 -8.50 -5.49 8.30
N GLU A 139 -9.05 -6.71 8.39
CA GLU A 139 -8.62 -7.67 9.41
C GLU A 139 -7.22 -8.23 9.13
N PHE A 140 -6.89 -8.49 7.85
CA PHE A 140 -5.54 -8.91 7.49
C PHE A 140 -4.49 -7.83 7.82
N THR A 141 -4.74 -6.57 7.46
CA THR A 141 -3.83 -5.46 7.78
C THR A 141 -3.65 -5.26 9.29
N HIS A 142 -4.72 -5.47 10.07
CA HIS A 142 -4.66 -5.41 11.54
C HIS A 142 -3.82 -6.55 12.12
N THR A 143 -4.03 -7.77 11.60
CA THR A 143 -3.27 -8.95 11.99
C THR A 143 -1.79 -8.81 11.63
N TYR A 144 -1.48 -8.30 10.44
CA TYR A 144 -0.12 -7.96 10.04
C TYR A 144 0.56 -7.00 11.04
N GLY A 145 -0.15 -5.94 11.47
CA GLY A 145 0.31 -5.02 12.50
C GLY A 145 0.69 -5.72 13.81
N LYS A 146 -0.22 -6.56 14.34
CA LYS A 146 0.02 -7.32 15.58
C LYS A 146 1.24 -8.25 15.46
N LEU A 147 1.37 -8.96 14.35
CA LEU A 147 2.48 -9.89 14.13
C LEU A 147 3.82 -9.16 14.05
N GLY A 148 3.88 -8.04 13.33
CA GLY A 148 5.08 -7.22 13.21
C GLY A 148 5.59 -6.67 14.54
N LEU A 149 4.69 -6.36 15.48
CA LEU A 149 5.06 -5.95 16.84
C LEU A 149 5.78 -7.07 17.60
N SER A 150 5.25 -8.29 17.54
CA SER A 150 5.83 -9.45 18.21
C SER A 150 7.09 -10.00 17.54
N ALA A 151 7.29 -9.70 16.25
CA ALA A 151 8.37 -10.25 15.45
C ALA A 151 9.72 -9.58 15.73
N ASN A 152 10.79 -10.37 15.72
CA ASN A 152 12.17 -9.88 15.71
C ASN A 152 12.56 -9.28 14.35
N LYS A 153 13.77 -8.74 14.24
CA LYS A 153 14.24 -8.05 13.03
C LYS A 153 14.26 -8.97 11.80
N GLU A 154 14.71 -10.21 11.95
CA GLU A 154 14.81 -11.19 10.87
C GLU A 154 13.42 -11.62 10.39
N GLN A 155 12.51 -11.89 11.33
CA GLN A 155 11.12 -12.24 11.05
C GLN A 155 10.38 -11.09 10.36
N ARG A 156 10.59 -9.83 10.78
CA ARG A 156 10.01 -8.65 10.13
C ARG A 156 10.38 -8.55 8.65
N VAL A 157 11.59 -8.95 8.26
CA VAL A 157 12.00 -8.99 6.85
C VAL A 157 11.21 -10.02 6.05
N TYR A 158 10.89 -11.18 6.64
CA TYR A 158 10.03 -12.18 6.02
C TYR A 158 8.56 -11.76 5.99
N LEU A 159 8.05 -11.10 7.04
CA LEU A 159 6.70 -10.52 7.06
C LEU A 159 6.52 -9.37 6.05
N ALA A 160 7.55 -8.57 5.79
CA ALA A 160 7.47 -7.46 4.84
C ALA A 160 7.16 -7.92 3.39
N ARG A 161 7.57 -9.14 3.01
CA ARG A 161 7.35 -9.68 1.66
C ARG A 161 5.89 -10.00 1.34
N PRO A 162 5.15 -10.80 2.13
CA PRO A 162 3.73 -11.01 1.85
C PRO A 162 2.96 -9.69 1.91
N TYR A 163 3.32 -8.75 2.78
CA TYR A 163 2.70 -7.40 2.75
C TYR A 163 2.95 -6.69 1.42
N TRP A 164 4.21 -6.67 0.93
CA TRP A 164 4.55 -6.11 -0.38
C TRP A 164 3.78 -6.81 -1.52
N MET A 165 3.74 -8.13 -1.51
CA MET A 165 3.09 -8.94 -2.56
C MET A 165 1.57 -8.95 -2.49
N THR A 166 0.97 -8.37 -1.44
CA THR A 166 -0.47 -8.30 -1.25
C THR A 166 -0.94 -6.85 -1.17
N ILE A 167 -0.73 -6.19 -0.05
CA ILE A 167 -1.22 -4.83 0.23
C ILE A 167 -0.65 -3.81 -0.75
N GLU A 168 0.60 -3.95 -1.16
CA GLU A 168 1.22 -3.00 -2.10
C GLU A 168 1.02 -3.39 -3.57
N PHE A 169 1.30 -4.66 -3.92
CA PHE A 169 1.35 -5.14 -5.31
C PHE A 169 0.50 -6.38 -5.57
N GLY A 170 -0.63 -6.52 -4.88
CA GLY A 170 -1.54 -7.64 -5.05
C GLY A 170 -2.52 -7.51 -6.23
N LEU A 171 -2.78 -8.64 -6.89
CA LEU A 171 -3.82 -8.82 -7.89
C LEU A 171 -4.85 -9.86 -7.41
N VAL A 172 -6.07 -9.80 -7.93
CA VAL A 172 -7.14 -10.75 -7.60
C VAL A 172 -7.85 -11.20 -8.87
N ASP A 173 -8.10 -12.49 -9.00
CA ASP A 173 -8.92 -13.02 -10.08
C ASP A 173 -10.42 -12.84 -9.75
N THR A 174 -11.20 -12.50 -10.75
CA THR A 174 -12.66 -12.31 -10.64
C THR A 174 -13.35 -13.00 -11.81
N PRO A 175 -14.68 -13.22 -11.75
CA PRO A 175 -15.44 -13.71 -12.91
C PRO A 175 -15.30 -12.84 -14.17
N HIS A 176 -14.90 -11.57 -14.01
CA HIS A 176 -14.69 -10.61 -15.10
C HIS A 176 -13.21 -10.48 -15.51
N GLY A 177 -12.36 -11.39 -15.04
CA GLY A 177 -10.91 -11.41 -15.25
C GLY A 177 -10.12 -10.81 -14.09
N ARG A 178 -8.80 -10.78 -14.24
CA ARG A 178 -7.87 -10.29 -13.22
C ARG A 178 -8.06 -8.79 -12.95
N ARG A 179 -7.97 -8.40 -11.68
CA ARG A 179 -8.12 -7.04 -11.17
C ARG A 179 -7.04 -6.70 -10.15
N ILE A 180 -6.94 -5.42 -9.84
CA ILE A 180 -5.93 -4.83 -8.95
C ILE A 180 -6.56 -4.52 -7.61
N TYR A 181 -5.88 -4.88 -6.52
CA TYR A 181 -6.21 -4.43 -5.17
C TYR A 181 -5.00 -3.86 -4.41
N GLY A 182 -3.76 -4.06 -4.89
CA GLY A 182 -2.59 -3.49 -4.25
C GLY A 182 -2.54 -1.97 -4.36
N GLY A 183 -2.38 -1.27 -3.24
CA GLY A 183 -2.41 0.20 -3.17
C GLY A 183 -1.25 0.87 -3.93
N GLY A 184 -0.08 0.24 -3.95
CA GLY A 184 1.07 0.66 -4.76
C GLY A 184 0.79 0.62 -6.27
N ILE A 185 -0.04 -0.32 -6.72
CA ILE A 185 -0.48 -0.38 -8.12
C ILE A 185 -1.59 0.67 -8.36
N LEU A 186 -2.59 0.72 -7.48
CA LEU A 186 -3.75 1.61 -7.60
C LEU A 186 -3.37 3.10 -7.58
N SER A 187 -2.29 3.47 -6.90
CA SER A 187 -1.76 4.85 -6.86
C SER A 187 -0.68 5.16 -7.91
N SER A 188 -0.38 4.21 -8.81
CA SER A 188 0.65 4.36 -9.84
C SER A 188 0.09 4.12 -11.24
N PRO A 189 0.08 5.14 -12.13
CA PRO A 189 -0.35 4.98 -13.53
C PRO A 189 0.39 3.85 -14.26
N ARG A 190 1.71 3.78 -14.05
CA ARG A 190 2.59 2.83 -14.76
C ARG A 190 2.33 1.41 -14.30
N GLU A 191 2.25 1.18 -12.99
CA GLU A 191 1.99 -0.15 -12.45
C GLU A 191 0.58 -0.62 -12.76
N ALA A 192 -0.43 0.26 -12.73
CA ALA A 192 -1.81 -0.12 -13.07
C ALA A 192 -1.96 -0.70 -14.48
N VAL A 193 -1.19 -0.20 -15.45
CA VAL A 193 -1.19 -0.75 -16.81
C VAL A 193 -0.26 -1.96 -16.91
N TYR A 194 0.95 -1.87 -16.35
CA TYR A 194 1.98 -2.90 -16.49
C TYR A 194 1.61 -4.21 -15.78
N SER A 195 1.07 -4.12 -14.56
CA SER A 195 0.72 -5.28 -13.71
C SER A 195 -0.31 -6.22 -14.34
N LEU A 196 -1.14 -5.75 -15.27
CA LEU A 196 -2.13 -6.56 -15.98
C LEU A 196 -1.71 -6.97 -17.40
N SER A 197 -0.51 -6.56 -17.83
CA SER A 197 0.05 -6.93 -19.14
C SER A 197 0.65 -8.33 -19.13
N SER A 198 1.08 -8.83 -20.29
CA SER A 198 1.82 -10.10 -20.39
C SER A 198 3.32 -9.99 -20.09
N ALA A 199 3.81 -8.81 -19.70
CA ALA A 199 5.23 -8.57 -19.46
C ALA A 199 5.73 -9.11 -18.10
N PRO A 200 5.06 -8.86 -16.96
CA PRO A 200 5.42 -9.49 -15.70
C PRO A 200 4.88 -10.92 -15.61
N GLU A 201 5.46 -11.69 -14.71
CA GLU A 201 4.92 -12.99 -14.34
C GLU A 201 3.74 -12.82 -13.37
N HIS A 202 2.74 -13.69 -13.50
CA HIS A 202 1.64 -13.81 -12.54
C HIS A 202 1.62 -15.22 -11.95
N GLN A 203 1.64 -15.29 -10.62
CA GLN A 203 1.61 -16.55 -9.89
C GLN A 203 0.41 -16.60 -8.95
N PRO A 204 -0.29 -17.75 -8.81
CA PRO A 204 -1.29 -17.93 -7.75
C PRO A 204 -0.68 -17.63 -6.39
N PHE A 205 -1.41 -16.92 -5.54
CA PHE A 205 -0.93 -16.55 -4.21
C PHE A 205 -0.74 -17.79 -3.33
N ASP A 206 0.51 -17.97 -2.87
CA ASP A 206 0.89 -18.87 -1.79
C ASP A 206 1.71 -18.07 -0.76
N PRO A 207 1.33 -18.09 0.53
CA PRO A 207 1.98 -17.26 1.54
C PRO A 207 3.44 -17.62 1.76
N LEU A 208 3.83 -18.90 1.64
CA LEU A 208 5.20 -19.34 1.84
C LEU A 208 6.08 -18.92 0.67
N GLU A 209 5.60 -19.06 -0.57
CA GLU A 209 6.31 -18.57 -1.75
C GLU A 209 6.44 -17.04 -1.75
N ALA A 210 5.39 -16.32 -1.34
CA ALA A 210 5.45 -14.87 -1.18
C ALA A 210 6.51 -14.46 -0.14
N MET A 211 6.56 -15.12 1.03
CA MET A 211 7.57 -14.88 2.08
C MET A 211 9.00 -15.15 1.65
N ARG A 212 9.21 -16.00 0.64
CA ARG A 212 10.53 -16.39 0.15
C ARG A 212 10.96 -15.60 -1.10
N THR A 213 10.07 -14.80 -1.67
CA THR A 213 10.33 -14.07 -2.92
C THR A 213 11.06 -12.73 -2.66
N PRO A 214 12.28 -12.53 -3.21
CA PRO A 214 12.93 -11.22 -3.15
C PRO A 214 12.16 -10.19 -3.98
N TYR A 215 12.19 -8.92 -3.55
CA TYR A 215 11.62 -7.78 -4.30
C TYR A 215 12.57 -6.58 -4.29
N ARG A 216 12.29 -5.61 -5.16
CA ARG A 216 12.94 -4.29 -5.20
C ARG A 216 11.87 -3.21 -5.34
N ILE A 217 12.04 -2.14 -4.57
CA ILE A 217 11.08 -1.03 -4.49
C ILE A 217 11.23 0.00 -5.62
N ASP A 218 12.33 -0.04 -6.36
CA ASP A 218 12.74 0.98 -7.33
C ASP A 218 12.61 0.50 -8.80
N ILE A 219 11.82 -0.54 -9.04
CA ILE A 219 11.57 -1.12 -10.37
C ILE A 219 10.07 -1.48 -10.50
N LEU A 220 9.60 -1.61 -11.74
CA LEU A 220 8.32 -2.28 -12.00
C LEU A 220 8.43 -3.75 -11.59
N GLN A 221 7.42 -4.28 -10.89
CA GLN A 221 7.56 -5.60 -10.28
C GLN A 221 7.63 -6.72 -11.35
N PRO A 222 8.65 -7.59 -11.33
CA PRO A 222 8.75 -8.67 -12.33
C PRO A 222 7.75 -9.81 -12.08
N LEU A 223 7.17 -9.87 -10.88
CA LEU A 223 6.24 -10.91 -10.44
C LEU A 223 5.12 -10.28 -9.59
N TYR A 224 3.89 -10.70 -9.86
CA TYR A 224 2.71 -10.38 -9.07
C TYR A 224 2.06 -11.66 -8.57
N PHE A 225 1.66 -11.66 -7.30
CA PHE A 225 0.84 -12.74 -6.78
C PHE A 225 -0.65 -12.42 -6.94
N VAL A 226 -1.42 -13.46 -7.26
CA VAL A 226 -2.84 -13.36 -7.63
C VAL A 226 -3.68 -14.14 -6.64
N LEU A 227 -4.53 -13.45 -5.90
CA LEU A 227 -5.52 -14.08 -5.04
C LEU A 227 -6.65 -14.70 -5.88
N PRO A 228 -7.21 -15.85 -5.45
CA PRO A 228 -8.41 -16.40 -6.08
C PRO A 228 -9.66 -15.55 -5.82
N ASP A 229 -9.69 -14.87 -4.68
CA ASP A 229 -10.68 -13.88 -4.25
C ASP A 229 -10.09 -13.04 -3.10
N LEU A 230 -10.71 -11.91 -2.76
CA LEU A 230 -10.18 -11.03 -1.70
C LEU A 230 -10.32 -11.66 -0.30
N LYS A 231 -11.29 -12.57 -0.09
CA LYS A 231 -11.51 -13.26 1.18
C LYS A 231 -10.30 -14.11 1.59
N ARG A 232 -9.47 -14.56 0.63
CA ARG A 232 -8.21 -15.26 0.91
C ARG A 232 -7.32 -14.51 1.92
N LEU A 233 -7.32 -13.17 1.93
CA LEU A 233 -6.59 -12.37 2.93
C LEU A 233 -7.13 -12.57 4.35
N PHE A 234 -8.45 -12.59 4.50
CA PHE A 234 -9.10 -12.85 5.78
C PHE A 234 -8.80 -14.26 6.29
N ASP A 235 -8.84 -15.25 5.39
CA ASP A 235 -8.51 -16.63 5.75
C ASP A 235 -7.05 -16.74 6.19
N LEU A 236 -6.12 -16.05 5.51
CA LEU A 236 -4.71 -16.01 5.89
C LEU A 236 -4.51 -15.37 7.27
N ALA A 237 -5.30 -14.36 7.63
CA ALA A 237 -5.24 -13.74 8.95
C ALA A 237 -5.59 -14.70 10.10
N GLY A 238 -6.34 -15.79 9.80
CA GLY A 238 -6.66 -16.86 10.75
C GLY A 238 -5.65 -18.01 10.77
N GLU A 239 -4.65 -18.01 9.89
CA GLU A 239 -3.62 -19.04 9.80
C GLU A 239 -2.39 -18.70 10.66
N ASP A 240 -1.53 -19.69 10.92
CA ASP A 240 -0.29 -19.49 11.67
C ASP A 240 0.82 -18.90 10.77
N ILE A 241 0.72 -17.59 10.51
CA ILE A 241 1.68 -16.83 9.70
C ILE A 241 3.10 -16.90 10.30
N MET A 242 3.25 -16.96 11.62
CA MET A 242 4.59 -16.99 12.25
C MET A 242 5.27 -18.34 12.06
N ALA A 243 4.54 -19.45 12.13
CA ALA A 243 5.07 -20.76 11.74
C ALA A 243 5.50 -20.77 10.26
N MET A 244 4.74 -20.12 9.36
CA MET A 244 5.16 -19.98 7.96
C MET A 244 6.41 -19.13 7.80
N VAL A 245 6.56 -18.06 8.57
CA VAL A 245 7.79 -17.24 8.59
C VAL A 245 8.99 -18.08 9.00
N GLU A 246 8.87 -18.85 10.08
CA GLU A 246 9.94 -19.75 10.54
C GLU A 246 10.31 -20.79 9.48
N HIS A 247 9.30 -21.39 8.84
CA HIS A 247 9.51 -22.35 7.76
C HIS A 247 10.19 -21.69 6.54
N GLY A 248 9.74 -20.50 6.13
CA GLY A 248 10.36 -19.74 5.04
C GLY A 248 11.81 -19.38 5.33
N MET A 249 12.14 -19.05 6.59
CA MET A 249 13.52 -18.82 7.03
C MET A 249 14.39 -20.07 6.90
N GLN A 250 13.87 -21.25 7.22
CA GLN A 250 14.59 -22.53 7.08
C GLN A 250 14.82 -22.90 5.62
N MET A 251 13.84 -22.64 4.74
CA MET A 251 13.94 -22.95 3.31
C MET A 251 14.81 -21.94 2.52
N GLY A 252 15.03 -20.74 3.08
CA GLY A 252 15.75 -19.66 2.42
C GLY A 252 14.97 -19.01 1.28
N LEU A 253 15.53 -17.90 0.77
CA LEU A 253 14.93 -17.10 -0.30
C LEU A 253 15.09 -17.76 -1.67
N HIS A 254 14.15 -17.50 -2.57
CA HIS A 254 14.30 -17.79 -3.99
C HIS A 254 15.38 -16.91 -4.62
N ALA A 255 15.83 -17.30 -5.81
CA ALA A 255 16.66 -16.44 -6.64
C ALA A 255 15.85 -15.18 -7.07
N PRO A 256 16.45 -13.97 -7.03
CA PRO A 256 15.78 -12.77 -7.51
C PRO A 256 15.41 -12.86 -8.99
N LYS A 257 14.19 -12.43 -9.34
CA LYS A 257 13.72 -12.29 -10.74
C LYS A 257 14.09 -10.95 -11.38
N PHE A 258 15.04 -10.22 -10.80
CA PHE A 258 15.50 -8.92 -11.27
C PHE A 258 17.03 -8.84 -11.22
N PRO A 259 17.66 -8.03 -12.08
CA PRO A 259 19.09 -7.83 -12.05
C PRO A 259 19.53 -7.15 -10.74
N PRO A 260 20.76 -7.42 -10.27
CA PRO A 260 21.35 -6.67 -9.17
C PRO A 260 21.31 -5.16 -9.43
N LYS A 261 21.34 -4.35 -8.37
CA LYS A 261 21.53 -2.90 -8.52
C LYS A 261 22.85 -2.66 -9.27
N THR A 262 22.77 -2.07 -10.45
CA THR A 262 23.93 -1.46 -11.10
C THR A 262 24.45 -0.40 -10.15
N LYS A 263 25.71 -0.53 -9.69
CA LYS A 263 26.39 0.56 -8.99
C LYS A 263 26.48 1.71 -10.00
N SER A 264 25.66 2.75 -9.88
CA SER A 264 25.88 3.93 -10.70
C SER A 264 27.24 4.49 -10.32
N HIS A 265 28.18 4.47 -11.25
CA HIS A 265 29.32 5.36 -11.18
C HIS A 265 28.74 6.77 -11.19
N ALA A 266 28.83 7.46 -10.04
CA ALA A 266 28.66 8.89 -10.00
C ALA A 266 29.67 9.48 -11.00
N ALA A 267 29.15 10.14 -12.03
CA ALA A 267 29.87 11.09 -12.84
C ALA A 267 29.30 12.47 -12.52
#